data_AF-A0A2E0YTX6-F1
#
_entry.id   AF-A0A2E0YTX6-F1
#
_cell.length_a   1.000
_cell.length_b   1.000
_cell.length_c   1.000
_cell.angle_alpha   90.00
_cell.angle_beta   90.00
_cell.angle_gamma   90.00
#
_symmetry.space_group_name_H-M   'P 1'
#
loop_
_entity.id
_entity.type
_entity.pdbx_description
1 polymer ?
#
loop_
_entity_poly.entity_id
_entity_poly.type
_entity_poly.pdbx_seq_one_letter_code
_entity_poly.pdbx_strand_id
1 'polypeptide(L)'
;MDVVLITLGVLGIGAIIVSAYVFMVAARNYVSDETAPRGPDGHPLRQRVERGGDRRSGEAVSFPLMVNGILIEKDRRVLPDRRQGSPA
;
A
#
# COMPACT_ATOMS: atom_id res chain seq x y z
N MET A 1 -38.66 19.88 -37.00
CA MET A 1 -38.29 18.46 -36.75
C MET A 1 -36.82 18.23 -37.09
N ASP A 2 -36.36 18.68 -38.27
CA ASP A 2 -34.96 18.55 -38.71
C ASP A 2 -33.92 19.16 -37.76
N VAL A 3 -34.17 20.36 -37.23
CA VAL A 3 -33.24 21.03 -36.30
C VAL A 3 -32.98 20.17 -35.06
N VAL A 4 -34.02 19.49 -34.54
CA VAL A 4 -33.92 18.59 -33.38
C VAL A 4 -33.10 17.34 -33.71
N LEU A 5 -33.29 16.80 -34.92
CA LEU A 5 -32.53 15.64 -35.38
C LEU A 5 -31.05 15.97 -35.58
N ILE A 6 -30.76 17.16 -36.13
CA ILE A 6 -29.40 17.65 -36.34
C ILE A 6 -28.69 17.89 -35.00
N THR A 7 -29.36 18.52 -34.02
CA THR A 7 -28.76 18.75 -32.70
C THR A 7 -28.50 17.44 -31.96
N LEU A 8 -29.43 16.48 -32.01
CA LEU A 8 -29.22 15.14 -31.46
C LEU A 8 -28.06 14.41 -32.16
N GLY A 9 -27.94 14.54 -33.48
CA GLY A 9 -26.85 13.95 -34.25
C GLY A 9 -25.48 14.50 -33.83
N VAL A 10 -25.35 15.82 -33.74
CA VAL A 10 -24.09 16.47 -33.33
C VAL A 10 -23.74 16.13 -31.88
N LEU A 11 -24.72 16.16 -30.98
CA LEU A 11 -24.51 15.77 -29.57
C LEU A 11 -24.11 14.30 -29.43
N GLY A 12 -24.75 13.41 -30.19
CA GLY A 12 -24.42 11.98 -30.19
C GLY A 12 -23.01 11.71 -30.68
N ILE A 13 -22.61 12.32 -31.79
CA ILE A 13 -21.24 12.18 -32.33
C ILE A 13 -20.22 12.74 -31.33
N GLY A 14 -20.50 13.91 -30.74
CA GLY A 14 -19.64 14.50 -29.71
C GLY A 14 -19.46 13.58 -28.50
N ALA A 15 -20.55 12.98 -28.01
CA ALA A 15 -20.49 12.04 -26.89
C ALA A 15 -19.67 10.79 -27.20
N ILE A 16 -19.78 10.24 -28.41
CA ILE A 16 -18.98 9.08 -28.86
C ILE A 16 -17.49 9.44 -28.89
N ILE A 17 -17.12 10.61 -29.43
CA ILE A 17 -15.73 11.05 -29.51
C ILE A 17 -15.13 11.20 -28.10
N VAL A 18 -15.86 11.85 -27.17
CA VAL A 18 -15.40 12.02 -25.78
C VAL A 18 -15.25 10.67 -25.08
N SER A 19 -16.22 9.77 -25.25
CA SER A 19 -16.16 8.41 -24.68
C SER A 19 -14.95 7.63 -25.18
N ALA A 20 -14.72 7.63 -26.50
CA ALA A 20 -13.57 6.96 -27.11
C ALA A 20 -12.23 7.54 -26.62
N TYR A 21 -12.14 8.87 -26.49
CA TYR A 21 -10.95 9.53 -25.97
C TYR A 21 -10.63 9.12 -24.53
N VAL A 22 -11.62 9.17 -23.63
CA VAL A 22 -11.45 8.77 -22.23
C VAL A 22 -11.06 7.30 -22.12
N PHE A 23 -11.70 6.43 -22.90
CA PHE A 23 -11.36 5.00 -22.94
C PHE A 23 -9.91 4.78 -23.42
N MET A 24 -9.47 5.49 -24.46
CA MET A 24 -8.11 5.37 -24.98
C MET A 24 -7.06 5.89 -23.98
N VAL A 25 -7.33 7.00 -23.31
CA VAL A 25 -6.46 7.54 -22.24
C VAL A 25 -6.41 6.59 -21.05
N ALA A 26 -7.55 6.06 -20.63
CA ALA A 26 -7.63 5.09 -19.54
C ALA A 26 -6.87 3.80 -19.88
N ALA A 27 -7.04 3.27 -21.09
CA ALA A 27 -6.31 2.08 -21.55
C ALA A 27 -4.79 2.33 -21.58
N ARG A 28 -4.33 3.49 -22.06
CA ARG A 28 -2.90 3.86 -22.02
C ARG A 28 -2.36 3.94 -20.60
N ASN A 29 -3.11 4.52 -19.67
CA ASN A 29 -2.71 4.63 -18.28
C ASN A 29 -2.74 3.27 -17.58
N TYR A 30 -3.73 2.42 -17.85
CA TYR A 30 -3.85 1.09 -17.26
C TYR A 30 -2.69 0.18 -17.68
N VAL A 31 -2.34 0.17 -18.98
CA VAL A 31 -1.20 -0.60 -19.52
C VAL A 31 0.14 -0.08 -18.99
N SER A 32 0.26 1.23 -18.72
CA SER A 32 1.49 1.81 -18.15
C SER A 32 1.66 1.47 -16.66
N ASP A 33 0.56 1.23 -15.95
CA ASP A 33 0.58 0.93 -14.52
C ASP A 33 0.94 -0.53 -14.21
N GLU A 34 0.91 -1.41 -15.21
CA GLU A 34 1.25 -2.85 -15.07
C GLU A 34 2.76 -3.12 -14.98
N THR A 35 3.61 -2.11 -15.16
CA THR A 35 5.07 -2.24 -14.99
C THR A 35 5.57 -1.95 -13.59
N ALA A 36 4.74 -1.43 -12.69
CA ALA A 36 5.03 -1.47 -11.26
C ALA A 36 4.58 -2.84 -10.74
N PRO A 37 5.49 -3.70 -10.24
CA PRO A 37 5.06 -4.96 -9.67
C PRO A 37 4.14 -4.61 -8.48
N ARG A 38 2.86 -5.00 -8.60
CA ARG A 38 1.89 -4.84 -7.52
C ARG A 38 2.03 -6.05 -6.61
N GLY A 39 2.14 -5.81 -5.31
CA GLY A 39 2.07 -6.90 -4.33
C GLY A 39 0.68 -7.57 -4.37
N PRO A 40 0.52 -8.75 -3.75
CA PRO A 40 -0.76 -9.48 -3.70
C PRO A 40 -1.94 -8.66 -3.12
N ASP A 41 -1.66 -7.54 -2.46
CA ASP A 41 -2.64 -6.65 -1.84
C ASP A 41 -3.00 -5.41 -2.69
N GLY A 42 -2.55 -5.33 -3.96
CA GLY A 42 -2.92 -4.25 -4.88
C GLY A 42 -2.26 -2.88 -4.63
N HIS A 43 -1.43 -2.76 -3.59
CA HIS A 43 -0.66 -1.55 -3.33
C HIS A 43 0.62 -1.48 -4.18
N PRO A 44 1.05 -0.28 -4.63
CA PRO A 44 2.33 -0.12 -5.31
C PRO A 44 3.44 -0.63 -4.39
N LEU A 45 4.38 -1.43 -4.92
CA LEU A 45 5.59 -1.82 -4.20
C LEU A 45 6.38 -0.55 -3.87
N ARG A 46 6.07 0.05 -2.71
CA ARG A 46 6.93 1.04 -2.07
C ARG A 46 8.33 0.44 -2.07
N GLN A 47 9.28 1.21 -2.58
CA GLN A 47 10.71 0.95 -2.47
C GLN A 47 10.97 0.26 -1.14
N ARG A 48 11.45 -0.99 -1.21
CA ARG A 48 11.75 -1.80 -0.04
C ARG A 48 12.83 -1.03 0.72
N VAL A 49 12.42 -0.21 1.68
CA VAL A 49 13.35 0.37 2.64
C VAL A 49 13.91 -0.84 3.36
N GLU A 50 15.22 -1.07 3.19
CA GLU A 50 15.92 -2.08 3.95
C GLU A 50 15.58 -1.84 5.41
N ARG A 51 14.92 -2.82 6.04
CA ARG A 51 14.75 -2.77 7.48
C ARG A 51 16.16 -2.88 8.04
N GLY A 52 16.70 -1.75 8.48
CA GLY A 52 17.87 -1.73 9.35
C GLY A 52 17.64 -2.78 10.45
N GLY A 53 18.68 -3.55 10.74
CA GLY A 53 18.63 -4.82 11.45
C GLY A 53 17.63 -4.86 12.62
N ASP A 54 17.10 -6.04 12.87
CA ASP A 54 16.15 -6.26 13.95
C ASP A 54 16.65 -5.60 15.24
N ARG A 55 15.94 -4.56 15.71
CA ARG A 55 16.26 -3.86 16.98
C ARG A 55 16.10 -4.78 18.18
N ARG A 56 15.60 -6.00 17.98
CA ARG A 56 15.72 -7.11 18.90
C ARG A 56 17.09 -7.77 18.69
N SER A 57 18.19 -7.05 18.95
CA SER A 57 19.41 -7.75 19.32
C SER A 57 19.02 -8.57 20.56
N GLY A 58 19.10 -9.89 20.48
CA GLY A 58 18.73 -10.81 21.57
C GLY A 58 19.67 -10.69 22.78
N GLU A 59 20.25 -9.52 23.02
CA GLU A 59 21.04 -9.22 24.18
C GLU A 59 20.12 -9.32 25.40
N ALA A 60 20.39 -10.32 26.23
CA ALA A 60 19.65 -10.57 27.44
C ALA A 60 19.86 -9.39 28.38
N VAL A 61 18.87 -8.51 28.44
CA VAL A 61 18.87 -7.37 29.34
C VAL A 61 18.63 -7.89 30.76
N SER A 62 19.64 -7.79 31.63
CA SER A 62 19.52 -8.10 33.06
C SER A 62 18.92 -6.91 33.81
N PHE A 63 18.01 -7.20 34.73
CA PHE A 63 17.43 -6.23 35.65
C PHE A 63 18.10 -6.37 37.03
N PRO A 64 18.24 -5.28 37.82
CA PRO A 64 17.78 -3.93 37.55
C PRO A 64 18.66 -3.19 36.54
N LEU A 65 18.06 -2.32 35.73
CA LEU A 65 18.78 -1.49 34.76
C LEU A 65 18.36 -0.03 34.84
N MET A 66 19.27 0.86 34.49
CA MET A 66 19.04 2.29 34.49
C MET A 66 18.98 2.81 33.04
N VAL A 67 17.82 3.31 32.62
CA VAL A 67 17.62 3.87 31.26
C VAL A 67 17.10 5.29 31.40
N ASN A 68 17.82 6.26 30.82
CA ASN A 68 17.48 7.68 30.86
C ASN A 68 17.22 8.21 32.28
N GLY A 69 17.97 7.73 33.27
CA GLY A 69 17.82 8.11 34.68
C GLY A 69 16.64 7.45 35.41
N ILE A 70 15.91 6.54 34.76
CA ILE A 70 14.82 5.78 35.36
C ILE A 70 15.33 4.40 35.76
N LEU A 71 15.17 4.04 37.03
CA LEU A 71 15.45 2.70 37.54
C LEU A 71 14.32 1.76 37.12
N ILE A 72 14.65 0.75 36.31
CA ILE A 72 13.73 -0.32 35.96
C ILE A 72 14.18 -1.56 36.73
N GLU A 73 13.43 -1.92 37.78
CA GLU A 73 13.81 -3.00 38.69
C GLU A 73 13.42 -4.40 38.19
N LYS A 74 12.36 -4.49 37.37
CA LYS A 74 11.77 -5.76 36.96
C LYS A 74 11.44 -5.74 35.48
N ASP A 75 11.65 -6.88 34.82
CA ASP A 75 11.18 -7.06 33.46
C ASP A 75 9.65 -7.05 33.41
N ARG A 76 9.08 -6.26 32.49
CA ARG A 76 7.64 -6.26 32.21
C ARG A 76 7.26 -7.23 31.09
N ARG A 77 8.25 -7.85 30.42
CA ARG A 77 8.05 -8.87 29.38
C ARG A 77 7.79 -10.23 30.01
N VAL A 78 6.75 -10.33 30.82
CA VAL A 78 6.32 -11.62 31.42
C VAL A 78 5.50 -12.45 30.43
N LEU A 79 5.02 -11.85 29.34
CA LEU A 79 4.29 -12.59 28.32
C LEU A 79 5.28 -13.26 27.35
N PRO A 80 5.19 -14.60 27.15
CA PRO A 80 5.92 -15.27 26.09
C PRO A 80 5.59 -14.61 24.75
N ASP A 81 6.59 -14.48 23.87
CA ASP A 81 6.41 -13.91 22.55
C ASP A 81 5.22 -14.61 21.87
N ARG A 82 4.19 -13.86 21.48
CA ARG A 82 3.01 -14.41 20.78
C ARG A 82 3.38 -15.13 19.49
N ARG A 83 4.61 -14.97 19.01
CA ARG A 83 5.19 -15.70 17.86
C ARG A 83 5.68 -17.12 18.19
N GLN A 84 5.71 -17.55 19.45
CA GLN A 84 5.90 -18.95 19.83
C GLN A 84 4.60 -19.77 19.67
N GLY A 85 3.78 -19.41 18.69
CA GLY A 85 2.62 -20.17 18.27
C GLY A 85 3.03 -21.29 17.32
N SER A 86 2.82 -22.52 17.81
CA SER A 86 2.88 -23.83 17.14
C SER A 86 4.24 -24.55 17.16
N PRO A 87 4.45 -25.51 18.08
CA PRO A 87 5.32 -26.64 17.79
C PRO A 87 4.78 -27.40 16.57
N ALA A 88 5.68 -27.74 15.65
CA ALA A 88 5.46 -28.75 14.62
C ALA A 88 5.78 -30.13 15.19
#